data_AF-A0A936FV88-F1
#
_entry.id   AF-A0A936FV88-F1
#
_cell.length_a   1.000
_cell.length_b   1.000
_cell.length_c   1.000
_cell.angle_alpha   90.00
_cell.angle_beta   90.00
_cell.angle_gamma   90.00
#
_symmetry.space_group_name_H-M   'P 1'
#
loop_
_entity.id
_entity.type
_entity.pdbx_description
1 polymer ?
#
loop_
_entity_poly.entity_id
_entity_poly.type
_entity_poly.pdbx_seq_one_letter_code
_entity_poly.pdbx_strand_id
1 'polypeptide(L)'
;MKNIQDFLSKYDFAGSIVLLEGKRNVLLEDQPKLVALGILLASQSKHILFRSGNADGADKYFAQGVSEVNANRLQVITPYDGHRKKDNLAYDTISLDSINLAEEPEVVYQSKANKKTEKLIDKYVAGDRNQFAIKAAYIIRDTIKAIGTDDIPAASFGFFYDDLKNPMSGGTGHTMQVCLDNQIPILDQKEWFDWL
;
A
#
# COMPACT_ATOMS: atom_id res chain seq x y z
N MET A 1 13.76 -8.98 10.29
CA MET A 1 13.20 -10.37 10.42
C MET A 1 14.11 -11.32 9.65
N LYS A 2 14.43 -12.55 10.10
CA LYS A 2 15.58 -13.28 9.50
C LYS A 2 15.26 -13.98 8.18
N ASN A 3 14.05 -14.47 7.99
CA ASN A 3 13.63 -15.17 6.77
C ASN A 3 12.09 -15.19 6.64
N ILE A 4 11.60 -15.77 5.56
CA ILE A 4 10.17 -15.90 5.26
C ILE A 4 9.40 -16.74 6.30
N GLN A 5 10.01 -17.72 6.97
CA GLN A 5 9.30 -18.53 7.97
C GLN A 5 9.08 -17.77 9.29
N ASP A 6 10.02 -16.90 9.66
CA ASP A 6 9.82 -15.95 10.77
C ASP A 6 8.68 -14.97 10.46
N PHE A 7 8.48 -14.62 9.18
CA PHE A 7 7.35 -13.80 8.74
C PHE A 7 6.03 -14.53 8.88
N LEU A 8 5.92 -15.69 8.24
CA LEU A 8 4.67 -16.45 8.16
C LEU A 8 4.19 -16.91 9.53
N SER A 9 5.10 -17.34 10.42
CA SER A 9 4.75 -17.73 11.79
C SER A 9 4.11 -16.60 12.62
N LYS A 10 4.31 -15.34 12.25
CA LYS A 10 3.77 -14.17 12.95
C LYS A 10 2.58 -13.53 12.23
N TYR A 11 2.59 -13.52 10.90
CA TYR A 11 1.66 -12.73 10.10
C TYR A 11 0.74 -13.58 9.21
N ASP A 12 0.89 -14.90 9.13
CA ASP A 12 -0.06 -15.76 8.38
C ASP A 12 -1.23 -16.24 9.27
N PHE A 13 -2.07 -15.30 9.69
CA PHE A 13 -3.28 -15.58 10.47
C PHE A 13 -4.52 -15.03 9.77
N ALA A 14 -5.71 -15.56 10.12
CA ALA A 14 -6.97 -15.15 9.52
C ALA A 14 -7.24 -13.65 9.77
N GLY A 15 -7.48 -12.89 8.70
CA GLY A 15 -7.69 -11.44 8.75
C GLY A 15 -6.40 -10.61 8.63
N SER A 16 -5.23 -11.25 8.50
CA SER A 16 -3.98 -10.54 8.26
C SER A 16 -3.98 -9.83 6.92
N ILE A 17 -3.57 -8.56 6.93
CA ILE A 17 -3.43 -7.73 5.74
C ILE A 17 -1.98 -7.26 5.61
N VAL A 18 -1.40 -7.48 4.44
CA VAL A 18 0.00 -7.14 4.15
C VAL A 18 0.06 -6.15 3.00
N LEU A 19 0.67 -4.98 3.24
CA LEU A 19 0.91 -4.00 2.19
C LEU A 19 2.03 -4.47 1.27
N LEU A 20 1.83 -4.33 -0.04
CA LEU A 20 2.84 -4.51 -1.07
C LEU A 20 2.93 -3.22 -1.89
N GLU A 21 3.91 -2.37 -1.57
CA GLU A 21 3.98 -1.02 -2.09
C GLU A 21 5.40 -0.60 -2.44
N GLY A 22 5.54 0.46 -3.22
CA GLY A 22 6.86 1.05 -3.40
C GLY A 22 6.91 2.21 -4.37
N LYS A 23 8.13 2.52 -4.81
CA LYS A 23 8.38 3.59 -5.79
C LYS A 23 7.93 3.19 -7.18
N ARG A 24 7.56 4.19 -7.97
CA ARG A 24 7.29 4.03 -9.40
C ARG A 24 8.54 3.73 -10.22
N ASN A 25 9.67 4.31 -9.81
CA ASN A 25 10.96 4.10 -10.47
C ASN A 25 11.63 2.87 -9.84
N VAL A 26 11.45 1.71 -10.45
CA VAL A 26 12.08 0.44 -10.04
C VAL A 26 13.26 0.15 -10.96
N LEU A 27 14.41 -0.17 -10.38
CA LEU A 27 15.59 -0.58 -11.14
C LEU A 27 15.28 -1.85 -11.94
N LEU A 28 15.77 -1.95 -13.18
CA LEU A 28 15.44 -3.05 -14.08
C LEU A 28 15.81 -4.41 -13.48
N GLU A 29 16.96 -4.48 -12.81
CA GLU A 29 17.46 -5.66 -12.10
C GLU A 29 16.61 -6.07 -10.89
N ASP A 30 15.81 -5.16 -10.34
CA ASP A 30 14.99 -5.42 -9.16
C ASP A 30 13.56 -5.82 -9.52
N GLN A 31 13.05 -5.43 -10.69
CA GLN A 31 11.70 -5.78 -11.16
C GLN A 31 11.36 -7.29 -10.98
N PRO A 32 12.20 -8.24 -11.44
CA PRO A 32 11.90 -9.66 -11.24
C PRO A 32 11.88 -10.08 -9.76
N LYS A 33 12.61 -9.39 -8.88
CA LYS A 33 12.62 -9.68 -7.43
C LYS A 33 11.31 -9.25 -6.77
N LEU A 34 10.70 -8.15 -7.20
CA LEU A 34 9.39 -7.74 -6.69
C LEU A 34 8.30 -8.74 -7.09
N VAL A 35 8.34 -9.22 -8.34
CA VAL A 35 7.44 -10.30 -8.78
C VAL A 35 7.68 -11.57 -7.96
N ALA A 36 8.95 -11.96 -7.79
CA ALA A 36 9.32 -13.15 -7.01
C ALA A 36 8.86 -13.07 -5.55
N LEU A 37 8.95 -11.91 -4.90
CA LEU A 37 8.44 -11.73 -3.54
C LEU A 37 6.91 -11.91 -3.49
N GLY A 38 6.17 -11.33 -4.45
CA GLY A 38 4.73 -11.52 -4.55
C GLY A 38 4.35 -13.00 -4.67
N ILE A 39 5.05 -13.75 -5.52
CA ILE A 39 4.86 -15.21 -5.68
C ILE A 39 5.21 -15.94 -4.38
N LEU A 40 6.36 -15.64 -3.78
CA LEU A 40 6.84 -16.28 -2.56
C LEU A 40 5.83 -16.13 -1.42
N LEU A 41 5.38 -14.91 -1.17
CA LEU A 41 4.40 -14.62 -0.13
C LEU A 41 3.07 -15.32 -0.41
N ALA A 42 2.53 -15.19 -1.62
CA ALA A 42 1.22 -15.75 -1.96
C ALA A 42 1.22 -17.29 -2.00
N SER A 43 2.33 -17.92 -2.36
CA SER A 43 2.46 -19.38 -2.42
C SER A 43 2.70 -20.04 -1.06
N GLN A 44 3.33 -19.34 -0.11
CA GLN A 44 3.68 -19.91 1.19
C GLN A 44 2.74 -19.52 2.33
N SER A 45 1.94 -18.46 2.17
CA SER A 45 0.93 -18.08 3.15
C SER A 45 -0.45 -18.66 2.80
N LYS A 46 -1.29 -18.87 3.80
CA LYS A 46 -2.66 -19.38 3.66
C LYS A 46 -3.73 -18.31 3.81
N HIS A 47 -3.50 -17.33 4.68
CA HIS A 47 -4.55 -16.44 5.20
C HIS A 47 -4.41 -14.97 4.80
N ILE A 48 -3.21 -14.53 4.41
CA ILE A 48 -2.93 -13.11 4.13
C ILE A 48 -3.77 -12.58 2.94
N LEU A 49 -4.37 -11.42 3.13
CA LEU A 49 -4.82 -10.53 2.05
C LEU A 49 -3.72 -9.52 1.73
N PHE A 50 -3.32 -9.42 0.47
CA PHE A 50 -2.35 -8.44 0.00
C PHE A 50 -3.04 -7.17 -0.45
N ARG A 51 -2.57 -6.01 0.01
CA ARG A 51 -3.15 -4.71 -0.31
C ARG A 51 -2.13 -3.81 -1.00
N SER A 52 -2.57 -3.10 -2.04
CA SER A 52 -1.71 -2.15 -2.78
C SER A 52 -2.50 -0.93 -3.28
N GLY A 53 -1.79 0.00 -3.93
CA GLY A 53 -2.35 1.26 -4.44
C GLY A 53 -2.65 1.29 -5.94
N ASN A 54 -2.48 0.17 -6.65
CA ASN A 54 -2.56 0.08 -8.11
C ASN A 54 -1.65 1.10 -8.84
N ALA A 55 -0.54 1.51 -8.22
CA ALA A 55 0.43 2.42 -8.84
C ALA A 55 1.35 1.68 -9.82
N ASP A 56 2.07 2.43 -10.66
CA ASP A 56 3.02 1.81 -11.59
C ASP A 56 4.33 1.52 -10.85
N GLY A 57 5.23 0.77 -11.47
CA GLY A 57 6.48 0.37 -10.81
C GLY A 57 6.23 -0.70 -9.74
N ALA A 58 6.65 -0.46 -8.50
CA ALA A 58 6.73 -1.50 -7.48
C ALA A 58 5.40 -2.20 -7.19
N ASP A 59 4.33 -1.42 -6.95
CA ASP A 59 2.96 -1.93 -6.76
C ASP A 59 2.57 -2.92 -7.86
N LYS A 60 2.84 -2.57 -9.12
CA LYS A 60 2.53 -3.41 -10.29
C LYS A 60 3.29 -4.73 -10.27
N TYR A 61 4.60 -4.71 -10.00
CA TYR A 61 5.40 -5.94 -10.00
C TYR A 61 5.03 -6.87 -8.85
N PHE A 62 4.76 -6.33 -7.66
CA PHE A 62 4.22 -7.13 -6.56
C PHE A 62 2.85 -7.72 -6.89
N ALA A 63 1.94 -6.89 -7.41
CA ALA A 63 0.59 -7.31 -7.80
C ALA A 63 0.62 -8.42 -8.86
N GLN A 64 1.55 -8.34 -9.82
CA GLN A 64 1.76 -9.40 -10.80
C GLN A 64 2.07 -10.73 -10.10
N GLY A 65 3.07 -10.78 -9.22
CA GLY A 65 3.46 -12.01 -8.54
C GLY A 65 2.34 -12.61 -7.68
N VAL A 66 1.59 -11.78 -6.95
CA VAL A 66 0.43 -12.26 -6.18
C VAL A 66 -0.66 -12.81 -7.08
N SER A 67 -0.97 -12.10 -8.17
CA SER A 67 -2.08 -12.47 -9.08
C SER A 67 -1.78 -13.73 -9.88
N GLU A 68 -0.51 -13.99 -10.20
CA GLU A 68 -0.06 -15.25 -10.82
C GLU A 68 -0.34 -16.47 -9.94
N VAL A 69 -0.31 -16.31 -8.62
CA VAL A 69 -0.61 -17.39 -7.67
C VAL A 69 -2.11 -17.43 -7.33
N ASN A 70 -2.66 -16.30 -6.88
CA ASN A 70 -4.08 -16.19 -6.51
C ASN A 70 -4.55 -14.72 -6.46
N ALA A 71 -5.17 -14.25 -7.54
CA ALA A 71 -5.73 -12.90 -7.64
C ALA A 71 -6.80 -12.59 -6.58
N ASN A 72 -7.53 -13.58 -6.04
CA ASN A 72 -8.54 -13.37 -5.00
C ASN A 72 -7.93 -12.89 -3.67
N ARG A 73 -6.62 -12.99 -3.52
CA ARG A 73 -5.87 -12.51 -2.35
C ARG A 73 -5.29 -11.12 -2.56
N LEU A 74 -5.60 -10.45 -3.67
CA LEU A 74 -5.14 -9.09 -3.95
C LEU A 74 -6.31 -8.11 -3.89
N GLN A 75 -6.17 -7.11 -3.03
CA GLN A 75 -7.04 -5.95 -2.89
C GLN A 75 -6.26 -4.68 -3.27
N VAL A 76 -6.91 -3.75 -3.97
CA VAL A 76 -6.36 -2.40 -4.18
C VAL A 76 -7.29 -1.34 -3.64
N ILE A 77 -6.70 -0.29 -3.09
CA ILE A 77 -7.41 0.93 -2.74
C ILE A 77 -6.99 2.04 -3.71
N THR A 78 -7.94 2.56 -4.49
CA THR A 78 -7.70 3.53 -5.55
C THR A 78 -8.11 4.95 -5.14
N PRO A 79 -7.44 6.00 -5.65
CA PRO A 79 -7.76 7.38 -5.30
C PRO A 79 -9.11 7.87 -5.85
N TYR A 80 -9.69 7.19 -6.83
CA TYR A 80 -11.00 7.47 -7.45
C TYR A 80 -11.42 6.30 -8.34
N ASP A 81 -12.68 6.30 -8.78
CA ASP A 81 -13.26 5.26 -9.62
C ASP A 81 -12.60 5.16 -10.99
N GLY A 82 -12.34 3.93 -11.43
CA GLY A 82 -11.74 3.66 -12.74
C GLY A 82 -10.24 3.98 -12.84
N HIS A 83 -9.59 4.38 -11.74
CA HIS A 83 -8.14 4.60 -11.68
C HIS A 83 -7.38 3.37 -12.18
N ARG A 84 -6.65 3.55 -13.30
CA ARG A 84 -5.83 2.51 -13.94
C ARG A 84 -6.55 1.17 -14.09
N LYS A 85 -7.84 1.19 -14.43
CA LYS A 85 -8.67 -0.02 -14.56
C LYS A 85 -8.08 -1.08 -15.50
N LYS A 86 -7.36 -0.67 -16.55
CA LYS A 86 -6.71 -1.58 -17.50
C LYS A 86 -5.50 -2.33 -16.93
N ASP A 87 -4.82 -1.73 -15.95
CA ASP A 87 -3.62 -2.30 -15.31
C ASP A 87 -3.96 -2.99 -13.98
N ASN A 88 -5.23 -2.97 -13.56
CA ASN A 88 -5.65 -3.51 -12.28
C ASN A 88 -5.69 -5.04 -12.33
N LEU A 89 -4.84 -5.67 -11.51
CA LEU A 89 -4.76 -7.14 -11.39
C LEU A 89 -5.52 -7.68 -10.17
N ALA A 90 -6.04 -6.79 -9.32
CA ALA A 90 -6.70 -7.17 -8.08
C ALA A 90 -8.11 -7.72 -8.32
N TYR A 91 -8.50 -8.68 -7.48
CA TYR A 91 -9.88 -9.18 -7.45
C TYR A 91 -10.82 -8.18 -6.77
N ASP A 92 -10.35 -7.56 -5.70
CA ASP A 92 -11.12 -6.58 -4.92
C ASP A 92 -10.54 -5.17 -5.10
N THR A 93 -11.41 -4.19 -5.31
CA THR A 93 -11.04 -2.79 -5.56
C THR A 93 -11.97 -1.86 -4.80
N ILE A 94 -11.40 -1.09 -3.88
CA ILE A 94 -12.11 -0.09 -3.09
C ILE A 94 -11.65 1.29 -3.57
N SER A 95 -12.61 2.15 -3.90
CA SER A 95 -12.32 3.51 -4.32
C SER A 95 -12.45 4.48 -3.16
N LEU A 96 -11.62 5.51 -3.12
CA LEU A 96 -11.81 6.60 -2.19
C LEU A 96 -13.18 7.29 -2.38
N ASP A 97 -13.72 7.28 -3.60
CA ASP A 97 -15.03 7.87 -3.89
C ASP A 97 -16.18 7.15 -3.16
N SER A 98 -15.99 5.89 -2.74
CA SER A 98 -16.97 5.13 -1.96
C SER A 98 -16.82 5.28 -0.44
N ILE A 99 -15.87 6.09 0.03
CA ILE A 99 -15.57 6.25 1.47
C ILE A 99 -16.03 7.63 1.93
N ASN A 100 -16.85 7.65 3.00
CA ASN A 100 -17.29 8.89 3.61
C ASN A 100 -16.22 9.45 4.57
N LEU A 101 -15.28 10.23 4.04
CA LEU A 101 -14.19 10.80 4.84
C LEU A 101 -14.63 11.71 6.00
N ALA A 102 -15.88 12.20 6.00
CA ALA A 102 -16.41 12.96 7.13
C ALA A 102 -16.60 12.10 8.38
N GLU A 103 -16.76 10.78 8.21
CA GLU A 103 -16.88 9.79 9.29
C GLU A 103 -15.51 9.20 9.69
N GLU A 104 -14.42 9.60 9.02
CA GLU A 104 -13.07 9.05 9.21
C GLU A 104 -12.06 10.12 9.68
N PRO A 105 -12.27 10.74 10.87
CA PRO A 105 -11.44 11.86 11.33
C PRO A 105 -9.97 11.49 11.53
N GLU A 106 -9.68 10.25 11.93
CA GLU A 106 -8.30 9.77 12.15
C GLU A 106 -7.54 9.66 10.83
N VAL A 107 -8.18 9.13 9.78
CA VAL A 107 -7.62 9.11 8.42
C VAL A 107 -7.27 10.51 7.96
N VAL A 108 -8.19 11.46 8.14
CA VAL A 108 -7.97 12.85 7.74
C VAL A 108 -6.84 13.49 8.55
N TYR A 109 -6.76 13.23 9.85
CA TYR A 109 -5.72 13.73 10.74
C TYR A 109 -4.34 13.21 10.32
N GLN A 110 -4.18 11.90 10.20
CA GLN A 110 -2.88 11.29 9.86
C GLN A 110 -2.44 11.61 8.43
N SER A 111 -3.38 11.76 7.50
CA SER A 111 -3.08 12.22 6.14
C SER A 111 -2.37 13.58 6.14
N LYS A 112 -2.64 14.45 7.13
CA LYS A 112 -2.08 15.80 7.25
C LYS A 112 -0.70 15.87 7.89
N ALA A 113 -0.11 14.74 8.30
CA ALA A 113 1.21 14.71 8.95
C ALA A 113 2.29 15.47 8.14
N ASN A 114 2.19 15.46 6.82
CA ASN A 114 3.03 16.28 5.96
C ASN A 114 2.46 17.70 5.76
N LYS A 115 3.12 18.69 6.38
CA LYS A 115 2.79 20.13 6.27
C LYS A 115 2.68 20.67 4.84
N LYS A 116 3.33 20.03 3.85
CA LYS A 116 3.25 20.45 2.44
C LYS A 116 1.91 20.06 1.79
N THR A 117 1.22 19.05 2.31
CA THR A 117 -0.03 18.51 1.75
C THR A 117 -1.25 18.75 2.64
N GLU A 118 -1.05 19.16 3.89
CA GLU A 118 -2.12 19.50 4.86
C GLU A 118 -3.23 20.35 4.25
N LYS A 119 -2.90 21.52 3.68
CA LYS A 119 -3.88 22.43 3.06
C LYS A 119 -4.62 21.82 1.87
N LEU A 120 -4.02 20.85 1.17
CA LEU A 120 -4.68 20.17 0.05
C LEU A 120 -5.74 19.19 0.56
N ILE A 121 -5.46 18.53 1.69
CA ILE A 121 -6.39 17.60 2.34
C ILE A 121 -7.58 18.37 2.91
N ASP A 122 -7.35 19.51 3.57
CA ASP A 122 -8.45 20.36 4.07
C ASP A 122 -9.42 20.74 2.94
N LYS A 123 -8.88 21.18 1.80
CA LYS A 123 -9.70 21.52 0.63
C LYS A 123 -10.44 20.30 0.07
N TYR A 124 -9.78 19.15 -0.01
CA TYR A 124 -10.39 17.92 -0.49
C TYR A 124 -11.57 17.50 0.39
N VAL A 125 -11.40 17.52 1.72
CA VAL A 125 -12.45 17.18 2.69
C VAL A 125 -13.59 18.20 2.66
N ALA A 126 -13.29 19.48 2.40
CA ALA A 126 -14.29 20.54 2.22
C ALA A 126 -15.06 20.47 0.88
N GLY A 127 -14.79 19.47 0.03
CA GLY A 127 -15.50 19.26 -1.24
C GLY A 127 -14.82 19.83 -2.48
N ASP A 128 -13.59 20.36 -2.38
CA ASP A 128 -12.82 20.76 -3.56
C ASP A 128 -12.40 19.52 -4.36
N ARG A 129 -12.62 19.57 -5.67
CA ARG A 129 -12.30 18.49 -6.63
C ARG A 129 -11.39 18.96 -7.78
N ASN A 130 -10.73 20.11 -7.64
CA ASN A 130 -9.78 20.64 -8.61
C ASN A 130 -8.56 19.71 -8.83
N GLN A 131 -7.71 19.97 -9.83
CA GLN A 131 -6.50 19.16 -10.10
C GLN A 131 -5.58 18.93 -8.88
N PHE A 132 -5.57 19.86 -7.91
CA PHE A 132 -4.83 19.72 -6.66
C PHE A 132 -5.46 18.70 -5.68
N ALA A 133 -6.77 18.45 -5.81
CA ALA A 133 -7.54 17.44 -5.09
C ALA A 133 -7.06 16.01 -5.43
N ILE A 134 -6.55 15.79 -6.65
CA ILE A 134 -6.01 14.49 -7.05
C ILE A 134 -4.84 14.09 -6.16
N LYS A 135 -3.93 15.03 -5.85
CA LYS A 135 -2.80 14.74 -4.96
C LYS A 135 -3.25 14.44 -3.53
N ALA A 136 -4.27 15.15 -3.03
CA ALA A 136 -4.85 14.84 -1.72
C ALA A 136 -5.47 13.43 -1.69
N ALA A 137 -6.19 13.04 -2.74
CA ALA A 137 -6.78 11.70 -2.86
C ALA A 137 -5.73 10.58 -2.76
N TYR A 138 -4.56 10.74 -3.40
CA TYR A 138 -3.46 9.77 -3.25
C TYR A 138 -2.97 9.65 -1.81
N ILE A 139 -2.76 10.79 -1.12
CA ILE A 139 -2.26 10.80 0.26
C ILE A 139 -3.29 10.19 1.22
N ILE A 140 -4.57 10.54 1.07
CA ILE A 140 -5.65 10.00 1.90
C ILE A 140 -5.79 8.49 1.67
N ARG A 141 -5.77 8.06 0.41
CA ARG A 141 -5.76 6.63 0.06
C ARG A 141 -4.56 5.90 0.67
N ASP A 142 -3.38 6.51 0.66
CA ASP A 142 -2.16 5.91 1.22
C ASP A 142 -2.30 5.71 2.74
N THR A 143 -2.92 6.66 3.43
CA THR A 143 -3.27 6.51 4.86
C THR A 143 -4.29 5.39 5.09
N ILE A 144 -5.39 5.35 4.32
CA ILE A 144 -6.45 4.32 4.46
C ILE A 144 -5.89 2.90 4.26
N LYS A 145 -4.98 2.70 3.30
CA LYS A 145 -4.39 1.36 3.10
C LYS A 145 -3.70 0.85 4.37
N ALA A 146 -3.00 1.74 5.07
CA ALA A 146 -2.26 1.41 6.27
C ALA A 146 -3.18 1.26 7.49
N ILE A 147 -3.97 2.28 7.83
CA ILE A 147 -4.72 2.29 9.09
C ILE A 147 -6.16 1.81 8.97
N GLY A 148 -6.66 1.65 7.75
CA GLY A 148 -8.04 1.26 7.51
C GLY A 148 -9.05 2.41 7.67
N THR A 149 -10.31 2.00 7.79
CA THR A 149 -11.50 2.78 8.16
C THR A 149 -12.37 1.88 9.06
N ASP A 150 -13.56 2.32 9.46
CA ASP A 150 -14.48 1.45 10.22
C ASP A 150 -14.86 0.15 9.46
N ASP A 151 -15.00 0.25 8.13
CA ASP A 151 -15.35 -0.89 7.25
C ASP A 151 -14.14 -1.57 6.59
N ILE A 152 -12.95 -0.94 6.62
CA ILE A 152 -11.74 -1.45 5.99
C ILE A 152 -10.72 -1.76 7.07
N PRO A 153 -10.37 -3.03 7.32
CA PRO A 153 -9.43 -3.35 8.39
C PRO A 153 -8.02 -2.80 8.10
N ALA A 154 -7.32 -2.41 9.17
CA ALA A 154 -5.94 -1.94 9.13
C ALA A 154 -4.95 -3.00 8.63
N ALA A 155 -3.82 -2.57 8.10
CA ALA A 155 -2.72 -3.45 7.74
C ALA A 155 -2.01 -4.00 8.98
N SER A 156 -1.60 -5.26 8.91
CA SER A 156 -0.80 -5.93 9.93
C SER A 156 0.71 -5.82 9.68
N PHE A 157 1.10 -5.55 8.42
CA PHE A 157 2.50 -5.48 7.99
C PHE A 157 2.63 -4.71 6.66
N GLY A 158 3.82 -4.22 6.32
CA GLY A 158 4.11 -3.71 4.97
C GLY A 158 5.47 -4.09 4.40
N PHE A 159 5.49 -4.56 3.15
CA PHE A 159 6.71 -4.64 2.34
C PHE A 159 6.80 -3.44 1.41
N PHE A 160 7.95 -2.78 1.44
CA PHE A 160 8.22 -1.61 0.63
C PHE A 160 9.42 -1.82 -0.29
N TYR A 161 9.30 -1.33 -1.52
CA TYR A 161 10.45 -1.04 -2.38
C TYR A 161 10.70 0.47 -2.40
N ASP A 162 11.83 0.91 -1.84
CA ASP A 162 12.14 2.33 -1.64
C ASP A 162 13.35 2.80 -2.48
N ASP A 163 13.59 4.10 -2.52
CA ASP A 163 14.85 4.63 -3.04
C ASP A 163 15.89 4.65 -1.92
N LEU A 164 16.84 3.72 -1.91
CA LEU A 164 17.83 3.63 -0.83
C LEU A 164 18.77 4.85 -0.75
N LYS A 165 18.84 5.69 -1.79
CA LYS A 165 19.62 6.94 -1.77
C LYS A 165 18.81 8.08 -1.15
N ASN A 166 17.49 8.05 -1.27
CA ASN A 166 16.58 9.05 -0.72
C ASN A 166 15.33 8.38 -0.11
N PRO A 167 15.52 7.61 0.97
CA PRO A 167 14.48 6.76 1.53
C PRO A 167 13.35 7.60 2.14
N MET A 168 12.19 6.98 2.31
CA MET A 168 11.01 7.55 2.96
C MET A 168 10.58 8.91 2.38
N SER A 169 10.78 9.09 1.07
CA SER A 169 10.37 10.29 0.34
C SER A 169 9.10 10.08 -0.49
N GLY A 170 8.37 11.15 -0.80
CA GLY A 170 7.18 11.09 -1.68
C GLY A 170 6.01 10.28 -1.09
N GLY A 171 5.16 9.72 -1.95
CA GLY A 171 3.98 8.94 -1.53
C GLY A 171 4.32 7.66 -0.77
N THR A 172 5.27 6.87 -1.29
CA THR A 172 5.79 5.68 -0.57
C THR A 172 6.29 6.03 0.83
N GLY A 173 7.03 7.13 0.96
CA GLY A 173 7.51 7.61 2.26
C GLY A 173 6.40 8.02 3.20
N HIS A 174 5.32 8.62 2.67
CA HIS A 174 4.11 8.91 3.45
C HIS A 174 3.49 7.62 4.00
N THR A 175 3.25 6.60 3.16
CA THR A 175 2.69 5.32 3.64
C THR A 175 3.59 4.66 4.68
N MET A 176 4.91 4.65 4.47
CA MET A 176 5.87 4.10 5.44
C MET A 176 5.81 4.84 6.77
N GLN A 177 5.75 6.18 6.75
CA GLN A 177 5.64 6.98 7.97
C GLN A 177 4.33 6.68 8.72
N VAL A 178 3.19 6.61 8.00
CA VAL A 178 1.90 6.24 8.60
C VAL A 178 1.99 4.85 9.24
N CYS A 179 2.64 3.87 8.59
CA CYS A 179 2.83 2.55 9.19
C CYS A 179 3.61 2.64 10.51
N LEU A 180 4.74 3.37 10.51
CA LEU A 180 5.59 3.52 11.70
C LEU A 180 4.86 4.23 12.85
N ASP A 181 4.12 5.30 12.54
CA ASP A 181 3.36 6.07 13.54
C ASP A 181 2.25 5.23 14.19
N ASN A 182 1.72 4.24 13.47
CA ASN A 182 0.69 3.31 13.95
C ASN A 182 1.25 1.94 14.38
N GLN A 183 2.57 1.83 14.57
CA GLN A 183 3.22 0.60 15.02
C GLN A 183 2.99 -0.60 14.07
N ILE A 184 2.69 -0.35 12.80
CA ILE A 184 2.61 -1.35 11.75
C ILE A 184 4.04 -1.63 11.28
N PRO A 185 4.57 -2.85 11.51
CA PRO A 185 5.93 -3.18 11.15
C PRO A 185 6.11 -3.24 9.64
N ILE A 186 7.27 -2.78 9.16
CA ILE A 186 7.61 -2.72 7.74
C ILE A 186 8.98 -3.33 7.45
N LEU A 187 9.17 -3.79 6.21
CA LEU A 187 10.47 -4.19 5.67
C LEU A 187 10.72 -3.53 4.32
N ASP A 188 11.97 -3.16 4.08
CA ASP A 188 12.45 -2.70 2.78
C ASP A 188 13.33 -3.76 2.09
N GLN A 189 13.74 -3.47 0.84
CA GLN A 189 14.51 -4.40 0.03
C GLN A 189 15.88 -4.77 0.61
N LYS A 190 16.40 -4.07 1.62
CA LYS A 190 17.62 -4.49 2.32
C LYS A 190 17.40 -5.74 3.16
N GLU A 191 16.16 -6.02 3.54
CA GLU A 191 15.84 -7.20 4.35
C GLU A 191 15.23 -8.31 3.51
N TRP A 192 14.25 -8.02 2.66
CA TRP A 192 13.52 -9.07 1.96
C TRP A 192 14.19 -9.57 0.67
N PHE A 193 15.21 -8.89 0.14
CA PHE A 193 16.02 -9.44 -0.97
C PHE A 193 16.77 -10.70 -0.57
N ASP A 194 17.17 -10.82 0.70
CA ASP A 194 17.89 -12.00 1.20
C ASP A 194 16.98 -13.24 1.35
N TRP A 195 15.68 -13.11 1.08
CA TRP A 195 14.72 -14.20 1.13
C TRP A 195 14.52 -14.89 -0.24
N LEU A 196 15.06 -14.29 -1.31
CA LEU A 196 14.87 -14.70 -2.71
C LEU A 196 16.06 -15.49 -3.25
#